data_AF-A0A660VN58-F1
#
_entry.id   AF-A0A660VN58-F1
#
_cell.length_a   1.000
_cell.length_b   1.000
_cell.length_c   1.000
_cell.angle_alpha   90.00
_cell.angle_beta   90.00
_cell.angle_gamma   90.00
#
_symmetry.space_group_name_H-M   'P 1'
#
loop_
_entity.id
_entity.type
_entity.pdbx_description
1 polymer ?
#
loop_
_entity_poly.entity_id
_entity_poly.type
_entity_poly.pdbx_seq_one_letter_code
_entity_poly.pdbx_strand_id
1 'polypeptide(L)'
;AAYKEMLKSGYSRNHATAVLCYLALWNDRIADYTSSLCSWHNVGEKINHTLGRQAIPMVWDFAEVNPFGDASGNALGALEWVTGVLKAMEEEDFANAAFVARGTATQLPYDDNYFDAVITDPPYYDNISYAALSDFFYVWQKRILQDIFPEHFSARLTPKQEEIIADAYRQGSKEESRRFYEQMMQKALSEMHRVLKPDGILTMVYAHKTVAGWETLINALRDAGFVVTQAWPLRTEMKTRLLAMGSAALASSIFIVARKVPQEKVGLYPHVRREVERIVYEKLTKLWDKGLAVATDLLIACLGAALKAYTRYRRVEMPSGEEVPATRFLQDVEGVVQDAVLARLVGGEAQVKELDLPTRLYVLWRHFYGRAWIEAGDAIVFAYPSNVELDGPSGLTSGKGALLEKKGSKYRLRDYEERGELEDLGLKGRFGLLEAPLIDVLHRLLWLLEKRRVMVDEFLNRARPNEATLKLLAQVLAGGLQQGGLKFTTDKEQSMVQRLLTNWDDIVGRGKLFRR
;
A
#
# COMPACT_ATOMS: atom_id res chain seq x y z
N ALA A 1 -18.69 38.07 24.44
CA ALA A 1 -18.87 38.68 25.77
C ALA A 1 -17.78 38.22 26.75
N ALA A 2 -17.59 36.90 26.94
CA ALA A 2 -16.59 36.32 27.84
C ALA A 2 -15.17 36.90 27.68
N TYR A 3 -14.66 36.99 26.45
CA TYR A 3 -13.33 37.59 26.18
C TYR A 3 -13.18 39.00 26.77
N LYS A 4 -14.17 39.88 26.58
CA LYS A 4 -14.14 41.25 27.11
C LYS A 4 -14.18 41.25 28.64
N GLU A 5 -14.90 40.32 29.25
CA GLU A 5 -14.98 40.19 30.70
C GLU A 5 -13.65 39.71 31.28
N MET A 6 -13.00 38.72 30.67
CA MET A 6 -11.67 38.27 31.08
C MET A 6 -10.64 39.41 31.06
N LEU A 7 -10.65 40.25 30.02
CA LEU A 7 -9.77 41.42 29.98
C LEU A 7 -10.06 42.41 31.12
N LYS A 8 -11.34 42.62 31.46
CA LYS A 8 -11.72 43.48 32.60
C LYS A 8 -11.29 42.88 33.94
N SER A 9 -11.34 41.56 34.08
CA SER A 9 -10.89 40.84 35.27
C SER A 9 -9.36 40.73 35.38
N GLY A 10 -8.60 41.37 34.48
CA GLY A 10 -7.14 41.44 34.56
C GLY A 10 -6.39 40.31 33.86
N TYR A 11 -7.08 39.41 33.14
CA TYR A 11 -6.41 38.41 32.33
C TYR A 11 -5.69 39.05 31.14
N SER A 12 -4.52 38.52 30.79
CA SER A 12 -3.79 38.97 29.60
C SER A 12 -4.58 38.65 28.33
N ARG A 13 -4.34 39.42 27.26
CA ARG A 13 -4.94 39.15 25.94
C ARG A 13 -4.63 37.73 25.46
N ASN A 14 -3.38 37.30 25.59
CA ASN A 14 -2.97 35.95 25.16
C ASN A 14 -3.73 34.86 25.93
N HIS A 15 -3.90 35.03 27.25
CA HIS A 15 -4.65 34.07 28.07
C HIS A 15 -6.14 34.03 27.66
N ALA A 16 -6.78 35.20 27.52
CA ALA A 16 -8.17 35.29 27.11
C ALA A 16 -8.40 34.71 25.70
N THR A 17 -7.46 34.93 24.78
CA THR A 17 -7.47 34.35 23.43
C THR A 17 -7.33 32.83 23.49
N ALA A 18 -6.39 32.29 24.28
CA ALA A 18 -6.20 30.85 24.39
C ALA A 18 -7.46 30.15 24.92
N VAL A 19 -8.06 30.68 25.99
CA VAL A 19 -9.31 30.15 26.55
C VAL A 19 -10.43 30.17 25.52
N LEU A 20 -10.57 31.25 24.75
CA LEU A 20 -11.59 31.33 23.72
C LEU A 20 -11.35 30.31 22.59
N CYS A 21 -10.10 30.06 22.19
CA CYS A 21 -9.76 29.01 21.22
C CYS A 21 -10.16 27.62 21.73
N TYR A 22 -9.85 27.28 22.98
CA TYR A 22 -10.26 26.00 23.56
C TYR A 22 -11.78 25.86 23.67
N LEU A 23 -12.50 26.94 23.97
CA LEU A 23 -13.96 26.94 23.96
C LEU A 23 -14.53 26.78 22.55
N ALA A 24 -13.87 27.30 21.51
CA ALA A 24 -14.25 27.05 20.13
C ALA A 24 -14.07 25.57 19.74
N LEU A 25 -12.94 24.96 20.12
CA LEU A 25 -12.71 23.51 19.92
C LEU A 25 -13.70 22.65 20.71
N TRP A 26 -14.06 23.07 21.91
CA TRP A 26 -15.11 22.44 22.70
C TRP A 26 -16.47 22.52 21.99
N ASN A 27 -16.82 23.68 21.44
CA ASN A 27 -18.04 23.84 20.64
C ASN A 27 -18.04 22.93 19.39
N ASP A 28 -16.90 22.77 18.72
CA ASP A 28 -16.78 21.85 17.58
C ASP A 28 -17.06 20.40 17.98
N ARG A 29 -16.56 19.96 19.14
CA ARG A 29 -16.84 18.63 19.69
C ARG A 29 -18.32 18.44 19.99
N ILE A 30 -19.01 19.47 20.51
CA ILE A 30 -20.46 19.41 20.71
C ILE A 30 -21.16 19.27 19.36
N ALA A 31 -20.84 20.13 18.39
CA ALA A 31 -21.46 20.11 17.07
C ALA A 31 -21.31 18.75 16.35
N ASP A 32 -20.16 18.09 16.51
CA ASP A 32 -19.90 16.75 15.96
C ASP A 32 -20.77 15.64 16.59
N TYR A 33 -21.29 15.83 17.81
CA TYR A 33 -22.13 14.87 18.53
C TYR A 33 -23.60 15.28 18.67
N THR A 34 -23.97 16.51 18.27
CA THR A 34 -25.34 17.04 18.34
C THR A 34 -25.87 17.35 16.95
N SER A 35 -25.83 16.38 16.04
CA SER A 35 -26.40 16.48 14.71
C SER A 35 -27.26 15.26 14.39
N SER A 36 -28.20 15.41 13.45
CA SER A 36 -29.03 14.29 12.94
C SER A 36 -28.25 13.26 12.11
N LEU A 37 -26.92 13.35 12.07
CA LEU A 37 -26.02 12.43 11.38
C LEU A 37 -25.24 11.53 12.35
N CYS A 38 -25.48 11.68 13.66
CA CYS A 38 -24.87 10.84 14.68
C CYS A 38 -25.57 9.47 14.71
N SER A 39 -24.80 8.38 14.67
CA SER A 39 -25.33 7.00 14.65
C SER A 39 -25.12 6.29 15.98
N TRP A 40 -25.82 5.19 16.24
CA TRP A 40 -25.56 4.36 17.42
C TRP A 40 -24.39 3.39 17.20
N HIS A 41 -23.40 3.41 18.09
CA HIS A 41 -22.26 2.48 18.09
C HIS A 41 -22.61 1.25 18.94
N ASN A 42 -23.17 0.22 18.31
CA ASN A 42 -23.70 -0.99 18.94
C ASN A 42 -22.67 -1.78 19.78
N VAL A 43 -21.39 -1.86 19.37
CA VAL A 43 -20.36 -2.62 20.11
C VAL A 43 -19.98 -1.96 21.43
N GLY A 44 -19.99 -0.63 21.46
CA GLY A 44 -19.57 0.16 22.61
C GLY A 44 -20.74 0.80 23.36
N GLU A 45 -21.97 0.46 22.95
CA GLU A 45 -23.24 0.95 23.50
C GLU A 45 -23.23 2.46 23.78
N LYS A 46 -22.77 3.21 22.78
CA LYS A 46 -22.60 4.67 22.88
C LYS A 46 -22.97 5.35 21.56
N ILE A 47 -23.16 6.66 21.60
CA ILE A 47 -23.30 7.44 20.37
C ILE A 47 -21.98 7.47 19.57
N ASN A 48 -22.12 7.52 18.25
CA ASN A 48 -21.05 7.79 17.31
C ASN A 48 -21.18 9.21 16.76
N HIS A 49 -20.04 9.82 16.46
CA HIS A 49 -19.93 11.18 15.93
C HIS A 49 -20.41 11.31 14.48
N THR A 50 -20.66 12.56 14.07
CA THR A 50 -21.15 12.96 12.73
C THR A 50 -20.17 12.53 11.64
N LEU A 51 -18.87 12.70 11.87
CA LEU A 51 -17.81 12.38 10.91
C LEU A 51 -17.29 10.93 11.02
N GLY A 52 -18.19 9.96 11.22
CA GLY A 52 -17.83 8.53 11.28
C GLY A 52 -17.20 7.96 9.99
N ARG A 53 -17.16 8.74 8.90
CA ARG A 53 -16.45 8.46 7.65
C ARG A 53 -15.77 9.74 7.16
N GLN A 54 -14.91 9.64 6.15
CA GLN A 54 -14.30 10.80 5.46
C GLN A 54 -15.31 11.55 4.56
N ALA A 55 -16.54 11.73 5.05
CA ALA A 55 -17.69 12.32 4.39
C ALA A 55 -18.71 12.78 5.44
N ILE A 56 -19.72 13.54 5.03
CA ILE A 56 -20.92 13.85 5.83
C ILE A 56 -22.06 12.97 5.28
N PRO A 57 -22.20 11.71 5.74
CA PRO A 57 -23.16 10.79 5.16
C PRO A 57 -24.58 11.08 5.66
N MET A 58 -25.59 10.83 4.82
CA MET A 58 -26.96 10.69 5.30
C MET A 58 -27.06 9.45 6.20
N VAL A 59 -27.73 9.60 7.35
CA VAL A 59 -28.03 8.52 8.28
C VAL A 59 -29.55 8.42 8.43
N TRP A 60 -30.09 7.21 8.28
CA TRP A 60 -31.54 6.97 8.38
C TRP A 60 -32.00 6.88 9.83
N ASP A 61 -31.24 6.16 10.66
CA ASP A 61 -31.49 5.99 12.09
C ASP A 61 -30.41 6.75 12.87
N PHE A 62 -30.76 7.92 13.40
CA PHE A 62 -29.85 8.76 14.17
C PHE A 62 -30.13 8.65 15.67
N ALA A 63 -29.07 8.85 16.46
CA ALA A 63 -29.16 8.97 17.91
C ALA A 63 -29.05 10.45 18.29
N GLU A 64 -29.86 10.88 19.25
CA GLU A 64 -29.75 12.22 19.83
C GLU A 64 -29.05 12.15 21.18
N VAL A 65 -28.10 13.06 21.41
CA VAL A 65 -27.48 13.29 22.71
C VAL A 65 -28.15 14.46 23.39
N ASN A 66 -28.39 14.31 24.69
CA ASN A 66 -28.62 15.44 25.57
C ASN A 66 -27.26 16.05 25.95
N PRO A 67 -26.89 17.25 25.44
CA PRO A 67 -25.59 17.87 25.74
C PRO A 67 -25.42 18.22 27.22
N PHE A 68 -26.52 18.31 27.98
CA PHE A 68 -26.53 18.61 29.41
C PHE A 68 -26.74 17.38 30.29
N GLY A 69 -26.79 16.18 29.70
CA GLY A 69 -26.87 14.92 30.45
C GLY A 69 -25.50 14.33 30.76
N ASP A 70 -25.50 13.16 31.39
CA ASP A 70 -24.27 12.46 31.80
C ASP A 70 -23.86 11.32 30.83
N ALA A 71 -24.58 11.16 29.72
CA ALA A 71 -24.34 10.11 28.73
C ALA A 71 -23.17 10.45 27.78
N SER A 72 -22.64 9.45 27.06
CA SER A 72 -21.59 9.65 26.05
C SER A 72 -21.96 10.73 25.04
N GLY A 73 -21.00 11.60 24.69
CA GLY A 73 -21.19 12.71 23.74
C GLY A 73 -21.68 14.02 24.37
N ASN A 74 -21.89 14.06 25.69
CA ASN A 74 -22.31 15.28 26.38
C ASN A 74 -21.23 16.39 26.39
N ALA A 75 -21.64 17.61 26.67
CA ALA A 75 -20.79 18.78 26.62
C ALA A 75 -19.71 18.81 27.72
N LEU A 76 -20.02 18.37 28.94
CA LEU A 76 -19.05 18.34 30.04
C LEU A 76 -17.94 17.33 29.77
N GLY A 77 -18.27 16.13 29.29
CA GLY A 77 -17.30 15.13 28.87
C GLY A 77 -16.41 15.65 27.74
N ALA A 78 -16.97 16.37 26.77
CA ALA A 78 -16.15 17.02 25.73
C ALA A 78 -15.16 18.03 26.32
N LEU A 79 -15.55 18.80 27.34
CA LEU A 79 -14.66 19.73 28.05
C LEU A 79 -13.59 19.01 28.88
N GLU A 80 -13.94 17.91 29.52
CA GLU A 80 -13.00 17.04 30.24
C GLU A 80 -11.92 16.50 29.30
N TRP A 81 -12.27 16.10 28.07
CA TRP A 81 -11.28 15.71 27.06
C TRP A 81 -10.34 16.85 26.70
N VAL A 82 -10.87 18.06 26.44
CA VAL A 82 -10.04 19.23 26.10
C VAL A 82 -9.10 19.59 27.25
N THR A 83 -9.60 19.68 28.47
CA THR A 83 -8.81 20.02 29.65
C THR A 83 -7.85 18.90 30.08
N GLY A 84 -8.20 17.63 29.84
CA GLY A 84 -7.33 16.49 30.06
C GLY A 84 -6.07 16.53 29.20
N VAL A 85 -6.19 16.94 27.93
CA VAL A 85 -5.01 17.16 27.07
C VAL A 85 -4.11 18.27 27.65
N LEU A 86 -4.69 19.36 28.15
CA LEU A 86 -3.91 20.45 28.74
C LEU A 86 -3.14 20.02 29.98
N LYS A 87 -3.77 19.23 30.86
CA LYS A 87 -3.11 18.66 32.04
C LYS A 87 -1.99 17.71 31.65
N ALA A 88 -2.24 16.81 30.69
CA ALA A 88 -1.20 15.91 30.19
C ALA A 88 -0.02 16.69 29.58
N MET A 89 -0.29 17.79 28.87
CA MET A 89 0.76 18.65 28.32
C MET A 89 1.57 19.40 29.38
N GLU A 90 0.95 19.75 30.51
CA GLU A 90 1.63 20.34 31.67
C GLU A 90 2.53 19.32 32.37
N GLU A 91 2.10 18.05 32.44
CA GLU A 91 2.84 16.96 33.11
C GLU A 91 4.06 16.47 32.31
N GLU A 92 3.98 16.46 30.98
CA GLU A 92 5.03 15.90 30.09
C GLU A 92 6.29 16.79 29.96
N ASP A 93 6.30 17.99 30.53
CA ASP A 93 7.42 18.96 30.49
C ASP A 93 8.06 19.06 29.09
N PHE A 94 7.23 19.38 28.08
CA PHE A 94 7.69 19.49 26.69
C PHE A 94 8.82 20.52 26.56
N ALA A 95 10.06 20.03 26.49
CA ALA A 95 11.26 20.85 26.46
C ALA A 95 11.37 21.80 25.24
N ASN A 96 10.60 21.54 24.17
CA ASN A 96 10.66 22.30 22.92
C ASN A 96 9.28 22.86 22.54
N ALA A 97 9.19 24.17 22.38
CA ALA A 97 8.03 24.82 21.77
C ALA A 97 8.04 24.61 20.24
N ALA A 98 6.86 24.31 19.67
CA ALA A 98 6.67 24.27 18.22
C ALA A 98 6.23 25.64 17.69
N PHE A 99 6.74 26.04 16.52
CA PHE A 99 6.22 27.18 15.78
C PHE A 99 5.15 26.70 14.80
N VAL A 100 3.94 27.27 14.90
CA VAL A 100 2.82 26.95 14.02
C VAL A 100 2.48 28.16 13.18
N ALA A 101 2.43 27.98 11.87
CA ALA A 101 2.04 29.02 10.92
C ALA A 101 1.01 28.49 9.94
N ARG A 102 0.03 29.32 9.60
CA ARG A 102 -0.90 29.05 8.51
C ARG A 102 -0.29 29.55 7.20
N GLY A 103 -0.15 28.66 6.23
CA GLY A 103 0.34 29.01 4.89
C GLY A 103 -0.02 27.96 3.87
N THR A 104 0.33 28.22 2.62
CA THR A 104 0.23 27.22 1.54
C THR A 104 1.55 26.47 1.40
N ALA A 105 1.47 25.17 1.16
CA ALA A 105 2.65 24.35 0.88
C ALA A 105 3.32 24.71 -0.46
N THR A 106 2.61 25.43 -1.35
CA THR A 106 3.14 25.85 -2.66
C THR A 106 3.84 27.19 -2.64
N GLN A 107 3.92 27.87 -1.49
CA GLN A 107 4.67 29.11 -1.32
C GLN A 107 4.98 29.31 0.17
N LEU A 108 6.15 28.79 0.58
CA LEU A 108 6.54 28.81 1.98
C LEU A 108 7.26 30.13 2.33
N PRO A 109 6.93 30.79 3.45
CA PRO A 109 7.49 32.10 3.83
C PRO A 109 8.88 31.97 4.48
N TYR A 110 9.70 31.03 4.00
CA TYR A 110 11.05 30.77 4.48
C TYR A 110 12.05 30.93 3.34
N ASP A 111 13.26 31.36 3.68
CA ASP A 111 14.36 31.49 2.74
C ASP A 111 14.78 30.11 2.19
N ASP A 112 15.59 30.14 1.15
CA ASP A 112 16.21 28.93 0.60
C ASP A 112 17.10 28.27 1.66
N ASN A 113 17.12 26.94 1.70
CA ASN A 113 17.98 26.19 2.62
C ASN A 113 17.76 26.50 4.12
N TYR A 114 16.51 26.72 4.51
CA TYR A 114 16.11 27.04 5.88
C TYR A 114 16.00 25.81 6.79
N PHE A 115 15.34 24.74 6.34
CA PHE A 115 15.04 23.55 7.16
C PHE A 115 16.04 22.41 6.96
N ASP A 116 16.34 21.69 8.04
CA ASP A 116 17.15 20.46 8.00
C ASP A 116 16.34 19.25 7.48
N ALA A 117 15.04 19.21 7.79
CA ALA A 117 14.14 18.16 7.35
C ALA A 117 12.71 18.69 7.13
N VAL A 118 12.00 18.04 6.21
CA VAL A 118 10.57 18.21 5.97
C VAL A 118 9.91 16.85 6.14
N ILE A 119 8.91 16.76 7.02
CA ILE A 119 8.11 15.56 7.25
C ILE A 119 6.67 15.90 6.90
N THR A 120 6.07 15.18 5.96
CA THR A 120 4.75 15.53 5.41
C THR A 120 3.89 14.32 5.07
N ASP A 121 2.58 14.48 5.20
CA ASP A 121 1.54 13.54 4.76
C ASP A 121 0.59 14.29 3.82
N PRO A 122 0.85 14.25 2.50
CA PRO A 122 0.08 15.02 1.53
C PRO A 122 -1.32 14.40 1.30
N PRO A 123 -2.29 15.20 0.81
CA PRO A 123 -3.57 14.67 0.34
C PRO A 123 -3.40 13.61 -0.77
N TYR A 124 -4.28 12.61 -0.80
CA TYR A 124 -4.27 11.54 -1.79
C TYR A 124 -5.39 11.73 -2.82
N TYR A 125 -5.08 12.35 -3.97
CA TYR A 125 -6.02 12.52 -5.09
C TYR A 125 -7.44 12.94 -4.63
N ASP A 126 -8.45 12.09 -4.87
CA ASP A 126 -9.87 12.32 -4.58
C ASP A 126 -10.33 11.64 -3.27
N ASN A 127 -9.38 11.17 -2.44
CA ASN A 127 -9.71 10.37 -1.27
C ASN A 127 -10.48 11.14 -0.18
N ILE A 128 -10.12 12.41 0.07
CA ILE A 128 -10.75 13.26 1.08
C ILE A 128 -10.87 14.68 0.57
N SER A 129 -12.08 15.25 0.69
CA SER A 129 -12.34 16.67 0.42
C SER A 129 -12.18 17.49 1.71
N TYR A 130 -10.94 17.69 2.16
CA TYR A 130 -10.62 18.28 3.47
C TYR A 130 -11.26 19.62 3.71
N ALA A 131 -11.23 20.51 2.72
CA ALA A 131 -11.79 21.83 2.86
C ALA A 131 -13.34 21.76 2.88
N ALA A 132 -13.98 20.84 2.13
CA ALA A 132 -15.43 20.62 2.24
C ALA A 132 -15.85 20.13 3.61
N LEU A 133 -15.11 19.19 4.20
CA LEU A 133 -15.39 18.70 5.54
C LEU A 133 -15.10 19.76 6.61
N SER A 134 -14.04 20.55 6.43
CA SER A 134 -13.68 21.64 7.33
C SER A 134 -14.75 22.74 7.43
N ASP A 135 -15.57 22.92 6.40
CA ASP A 135 -16.66 23.91 6.43
C ASP A 135 -17.67 23.64 7.56
N PHE A 136 -17.85 22.37 7.95
CA PHE A 136 -18.71 21.98 9.07
C PHE A 136 -18.31 22.68 10.38
N PHE A 137 -17.01 22.76 10.66
CA PHE A 137 -16.47 23.43 11.85
C PHE A 137 -16.20 24.92 11.63
N TYR A 138 -15.70 25.28 10.45
CA TYR A 138 -15.30 26.65 10.12
C TYR A 138 -16.40 27.68 10.37
N VAL A 139 -17.65 27.35 10.04
CA VAL A 139 -18.78 28.27 10.22
C VAL A 139 -19.06 28.58 11.70
N TRP A 140 -18.80 27.62 12.60
CA TRP A 140 -18.97 27.81 14.04
C TRP A 140 -17.78 28.56 14.63
N GLN A 141 -16.57 28.12 14.31
CA GLN A 141 -15.34 28.79 14.72
C GLN A 141 -15.33 30.26 14.29
N LYS A 142 -15.75 30.57 13.05
CA LYS A 142 -15.88 31.95 12.56
C LYS A 142 -16.74 32.82 13.47
N ARG A 143 -17.91 32.34 13.89
CA ARG A 143 -18.82 33.10 14.77
C ARG A 143 -18.22 33.39 16.15
N ILE A 144 -17.32 32.52 16.62
CA ILE A 144 -16.69 32.62 17.93
C ILE A 144 -15.40 33.47 17.85
N LEU A 145 -14.61 33.29 16.80
CA LEU A 145 -13.21 33.71 16.73
C LEU A 145 -12.92 34.84 15.72
N GLN A 146 -13.86 35.23 14.85
CA GLN A 146 -13.59 36.24 13.82
C GLN A 146 -13.11 37.59 14.38
N ASP A 147 -13.58 37.99 15.55
CA ASP A 147 -13.21 39.28 16.16
C ASP A 147 -11.77 39.25 16.71
N ILE A 148 -11.22 38.05 16.93
CA ILE A 148 -9.88 37.82 17.46
C ILE A 148 -8.89 37.50 16.34
N PHE A 149 -9.32 36.73 15.33
CA PHE A 149 -8.52 36.32 14.18
C PHE A 149 -9.20 36.68 12.85
N PRO A 150 -9.45 37.97 12.56
CA PRO A 150 -10.16 38.39 11.34
C PRO A 150 -9.46 37.91 10.06
N GLU A 151 -8.14 37.77 10.06
CA GLU A 151 -7.31 37.25 8.97
C GLU A 151 -7.53 35.75 8.69
N HIS A 152 -8.10 35.01 9.65
CA HIS A 152 -8.44 33.59 9.51
C HIS A 152 -9.90 33.37 9.13
N PHE A 153 -10.77 34.30 9.48
CA PHE A 153 -12.21 34.16 9.33
C PHE A 153 -12.86 35.22 8.43
N SER A 154 -12.11 35.82 7.50
CA SER A 154 -12.64 36.81 6.56
C SER A 154 -13.59 36.20 5.52
N ALA A 155 -13.23 35.05 4.95
CA ALA A 155 -14.02 34.35 3.94
C ALA A 155 -15.31 33.72 4.51
N ARG A 156 -16.31 33.47 3.64
CA ARG A 156 -17.56 32.80 4.06
C ARG A 156 -17.34 31.33 4.42
N LEU A 157 -16.47 30.64 3.69
CA LEU A 157 -16.13 29.22 3.82
C LEU A 157 -14.61 29.06 3.68
N THR A 158 -14.11 27.85 3.92
CA THR A 158 -12.68 27.53 3.78
C THR A 158 -12.20 27.63 2.33
N PRO A 159 -10.90 27.95 2.10
CA PRO A 159 -10.35 28.07 0.74
C PRO A 159 -10.41 26.74 -0.03
N LYS A 160 -11.04 26.74 -1.22
CA LYS A 160 -11.22 25.54 -2.07
C LYS A 160 -10.37 25.53 -3.34
N GLN A 161 -9.94 26.70 -3.78
CA GLN A 161 -9.27 26.87 -5.08
C GLN A 161 -7.86 26.28 -5.10
N GLU A 162 -7.15 26.39 -3.98
CA GLU A 162 -5.75 25.95 -3.85
C GLU A 162 -5.60 24.60 -3.13
N GLU A 163 -6.72 23.94 -2.81
CA GLU A 163 -6.70 22.62 -2.17
C GLU A 163 -6.12 21.57 -3.12
N ILE A 164 -5.01 20.93 -2.72
CA ILE A 164 -4.29 19.94 -3.55
C ILE A 164 -5.03 18.60 -3.53
N ILE A 165 -6.19 18.52 -4.18
CA ILE A 165 -7.00 17.30 -4.37
C ILE A 165 -7.45 17.18 -5.83
N ALA A 166 -7.79 15.96 -6.25
CA ALA A 166 -8.34 15.68 -7.57
C ALA A 166 -9.88 15.66 -7.53
N ASP A 167 -10.53 16.83 -7.52
CA ASP A 167 -12.00 16.95 -7.43
C ASP A 167 -12.62 17.27 -8.80
N ALA A 168 -13.06 16.23 -9.52
CA ALA A 168 -13.65 16.39 -10.86
C ALA A 168 -14.83 17.37 -10.90
N TYR A 169 -15.59 17.54 -9.81
CA TYR A 169 -16.68 18.51 -9.76
C TYR A 169 -16.16 19.95 -9.78
N ARG A 170 -15.01 20.21 -9.12
CA ARG A 170 -14.39 21.54 -9.08
C ARG A 170 -13.57 21.85 -10.33
N GLN A 171 -12.89 20.86 -10.89
CA GLN A 171 -12.00 21.07 -12.05
C GLN A 171 -12.67 20.76 -13.41
N GLY A 172 -13.93 20.32 -13.44
CA GLY A 172 -14.71 20.11 -14.68
C GLY A 172 -14.67 18.68 -15.21
N SER A 173 -13.52 18.00 -15.08
CA SER A 173 -13.36 16.60 -15.51
C SER A 173 -12.37 15.81 -14.65
N LYS A 174 -12.38 14.48 -14.77
CA LYS A 174 -11.41 13.59 -14.11
C LYS A 174 -9.98 13.82 -14.59
N GLU A 175 -9.81 14.18 -15.86
CA GLU A 175 -8.50 14.41 -16.46
C GLU A 175 -7.92 15.75 -16.01
N GLU A 176 -8.75 16.81 -15.98
CA GLU A 176 -8.32 18.12 -15.50
C GLU A 176 -8.03 18.13 -14.01
N SER A 177 -8.86 17.47 -13.19
CA SER A 177 -8.61 17.32 -11.74
C SER A 177 -7.31 16.58 -11.45
N ARG A 178 -7.00 15.50 -12.19
CA ARG A 178 -5.71 14.81 -12.10
C ARG A 178 -4.55 15.74 -12.44
N ARG A 179 -4.61 16.45 -13.58
CA ARG A 179 -3.55 17.39 -13.99
C ARG A 179 -3.35 18.50 -12.96
N PHE A 180 -4.43 19.06 -12.42
CA PHE A 180 -4.39 20.07 -11.39
C PHE A 180 -3.68 19.56 -10.13
N TYR A 181 -4.06 18.39 -9.64
CA TYR A 181 -3.44 17.75 -8.48
C TYR A 181 -1.92 17.56 -8.71
N GLU A 182 -1.54 17.01 -9.87
CA GLU A 182 -0.14 16.73 -10.21
C GLU A 182 0.71 18.01 -10.26
N GLN A 183 0.19 19.07 -10.88
CA GLN A 183 0.87 20.36 -10.95
C GLN A 183 1.01 21.03 -9.57
N MET A 184 -0.03 20.98 -8.74
CA MET A 184 -0.01 21.58 -7.41
C MET A 184 0.90 20.79 -6.45
N MET A 185 0.92 19.46 -6.57
CA MET A 185 1.84 18.60 -5.82
C MET A 185 3.30 18.88 -6.22
N GLN A 186 3.58 19.02 -7.51
CA GLN A 186 4.91 19.38 -8.00
C GLN A 186 5.36 20.75 -7.46
N LYS A 187 4.48 21.75 -7.43
CA LYS A 187 4.78 23.06 -6.82
C LYS A 187 5.11 22.94 -5.33
N ALA A 188 4.32 22.17 -4.58
CA ALA A 188 4.56 21.96 -3.16
C ALA A 188 5.91 21.25 -2.92
N LEU A 189 6.21 20.20 -3.67
CA LEU A 189 7.51 19.51 -3.58
C LEU A 189 8.68 20.42 -3.99
N SER A 190 8.49 21.27 -4.98
CA SER A 190 9.53 22.22 -5.42
C SER A 190 9.82 23.26 -4.33
N GLU A 191 8.79 23.75 -3.64
CA GLU A 191 8.96 24.63 -2.48
C GLU A 191 9.63 23.91 -1.31
N MET A 192 9.25 22.66 -1.01
CA MET A 192 9.93 21.84 -0.01
C MET A 192 11.41 21.66 -0.35
N HIS A 193 11.73 21.41 -1.63
CA HIS A 193 13.11 21.32 -2.09
C HIS A 193 13.84 22.66 -1.92
N ARG A 194 13.21 23.79 -2.25
CA ARG A 194 13.81 25.13 -2.09
C ARG A 194 14.20 25.40 -0.64
N VAL A 195 13.28 25.19 0.30
CA VAL A 195 13.48 25.49 1.72
C VAL A 195 14.34 24.46 2.46
N LEU A 196 14.55 23.26 1.92
CA LEU A 196 15.47 22.27 2.51
C LEU A 196 16.92 22.69 2.33
N LYS A 197 17.77 22.48 3.33
CA LYS A 197 19.23 22.63 3.23
C LYS A 197 19.82 21.60 2.25
N PRO A 198 21.02 21.85 1.68
CA PRO A 198 21.74 20.81 0.95
C PRO A 198 21.92 19.56 1.83
N ASP A 199 21.69 18.38 1.26
CA ASP A 199 21.59 17.09 1.96
C ASP A 199 20.45 16.98 3.01
N GLY A 200 19.53 17.94 3.03
CA GLY A 200 18.32 17.91 3.84
C GLY A 200 17.38 16.77 3.46
N ILE A 201 16.57 16.33 4.43
CA ILE A 201 15.75 15.12 4.32
C ILE A 201 14.28 15.49 4.09
N LEU A 202 13.67 14.91 3.05
CA LEU A 202 12.22 14.84 2.92
C LEU A 202 11.75 13.44 3.36
N THR A 203 10.82 13.38 4.30
CA THR A 203 10.05 12.17 4.59
C THR A 203 8.60 12.41 4.25
N MET A 204 8.07 11.63 3.32
CA MET A 204 6.70 11.76 2.83
C MET A 204 5.94 10.46 3.03
N VAL A 205 4.76 10.55 3.64
CA VAL A 205 3.84 9.42 3.75
C VAL A 205 3.10 9.27 2.43
N TYR A 206 2.95 8.02 1.97
CA TYR A 206 2.19 7.71 0.79
C TYR A 206 1.44 6.38 0.94
N ALA A 207 0.17 6.35 0.52
CA ALA A 207 -0.67 5.16 0.59
C ALA A 207 -1.35 4.92 -0.76
N HIS A 208 -0.65 4.29 -1.70
CA HIS A 208 -1.26 3.86 -2.97
C HIS A 208 -0.81 2.48 -3.39
N LYS A 209 -1.77 1.70 -3.92
CA LYS A 209 -1.60 0.28 -4.30
C LYS A 209 -1.04 0.10 -5.71
N THR A 210 -1.29 1.06 -6.61
CA THR A 210 -1.02 0.88 -8.04
C THR A 210 0.27 1.57 -8.48
N VAL A 211 0.94 0.95 -9.45
CA VAL A 211 2.12 1.51 -10.15
C VAL A 211 1.84 2.90 -10.73
N ALA A 212 0.61 3.16 -11.20
CA ALA A 212 0.22 4.46 -11.74
C ALA A 212 0.26 5.58 -10.68
N GLY A 213 -0.12 5.30 -9.42
CA GLY A 213 0.00 6.28 -8.34
C GLY A 213 1.45 6.54 -7.96
N TRP A 214 2.27 5.49 -7.95
CA TRP A 214 3.71 5.60 -7.74
C TRP A 214 4.40 6.41 -8.83
N GLU A 215 4.06 6.19 -10.10
CA GLU A 215 4.64 6.92 -11.24
C GLU A 215 4.51 8.43 -11.07
N THR A 216 3.28 8.92 -10.83
CA THR A 216 3.04 10.34 -10.63
C THR A 216 3.91 10.91 -9.50
N LEU A 217 3.96 10.20 -8.37
CA LEU A 217 4.71 10.63 -7.20
C LEU A 217 6.23 10.68 -7.45
N ILE A 218 6.76 9.63 -8.10
CA ILE A 218 8.18 9.51 -8.41
C ILE A 218 8.59 10.60 -9.39
N ASN A 219 7.77 10.85 -10.42
CA ASN A 219 8.02 11.93 -11.37
C ASN A 219 8.00 13.28 -10.64
N ALA A 220 6.99 13.54 -9.81
CA ALA A 220 6.91 14.81 -9.06
C ALA A 220 8.11 15.03 -8.12
N LEU A 221 8.57 13.99 -7.42
CA LEU A 221 9.78 14.04 -6.58
C LEU A 221 11.03 14.29 -7.42
N ARG A 222 11.20 13.52 -8.51
CA ARG A 222 12.37 13.62 -9.40
C ARG A 222 12.45 15.01 -10.04
N ASP A 223 11.32 15.51 -10.54
CA ASP A 223 11.22 16.81 -11.21
C ASP A 223 11.42 17.97 -10.23
N ALA A 224 11.00 17.81 -8.97
CA ALA A 224 11.28 18.76 -7.89
C ALA A 224 12.77 18.76 -7.45
N GLY A 225 13.59 17.83 -7.94
CA GLY A 225 15.02 17.76 -7.64
C GLY A 225 15.39 16.79 -6.52
N PHE A 226 14.45 15.99 -6.02
CA PHE A 226 14.74 15.02 -4.96
C PHE A 226 15.30 13.72 -5.50
N VAL A 227 16.25 13.15 -4.75
CA VAL A 227 16.71 11.77 -4.92
C VAL A 227 16.09 10.91 -3.83
N VAL A 228 15.27 9.94 -4.23
CA VAL A 228 14.69 8.95 -3.31
C VAL A 228 15.79 8.02 -2.83
N THR A 229 15.88 7.80 -1.53
CA THR A 229 16.96 6.99 -0.93
C THR A 229 16.46 5.72 -0.27
N GLN A 230 15.24 5.73 0.27
CA GLN A 230 14.58 4.57 0.87
C GLN A 230 13.07 4.70 0.76
N ALA A 231 12.36 3.58 0.80
CA ALA A 231 10.96 3.54 1.19
C ALA A 231 10.76 2.48 2.28
N TRP A 232 9.93 2.79 3.27
CA TRP A 232 9.64 1.91 4.39
C TRP A 232 8.14 1.65 4.49
N PRO A 233 7.68 0.40 4.37
CA PRO A 233 6.31 0.05 4.71
C PRO A 233 6.16 0.06 6.24
N LEU A 234 5.24 0.87 6.76
CA LEU A 234 4.87 0.94 8.17
C LEU A 234 3.41 0.51 8.34
N ARG A 235 3.17 -0.39 9.29
CA ARG A 235 1.81 -0.78 9.68
C ARG A 235 1.26 0.24 10.66
N THR A 236 0.50 1.17 10.13
CA THR A 236 -0.09 2.31 10.87
C THR A 236 -1.57 2.09 11.19
N GLU A 237 -2.25 1.13 10.57
CA GLU A 237 -3.70 0.93 10.72
C GLU A 237 -4.07 -0.14 11.78
N MET A 238 -5.17 0.11 12.51
CA MET A 238 -5.74 -0.86 13.45
C MET A 238 -6.27 -2.10 12.71
N LYS A 239 -5.97 -3.30 13.24
CA LYS A 239 -6.39 -4.62 12.70
C LYS A 239 -7.90 -4.77 12.48
N THR A 240 -8.73 -3.90 13.08
CA THR A 240 -10.19 -3.96 13.13
C THR A 240 -10.92 -3.28 11.96
N ARG A 241 -10.23 -2.79 10.91
CA ARG A 241 -10.94 -2.31 9.71
C ARG A 241 -11.72 -3.47 9.06
N LEU A 242 -13.05 -3.33 9.06
CA LEU A 242 -14.10 -4.25 8.55
C LEU A 242 -13.96 -4.71 7.08
N LEU A 243 -12.91 -4.32 6.36
CA LEU A 243 -12.65 -4.70 4.95
C LEU A 243 -11.56 -5.78 4.78
N ALA A 244 -10.96 -6.27 5.88
CA ALA A 244 -9.87 -7.24 5.86
C ALA A 244 -10.33 -8.72 5.72
N MET A 245 -11.62 -9.02 5.64
CA MET A 245 -12.09 -10.38 5.33
C MET A 245 -11.99 -10.66 3.83
N GLY A 246 -10.82 -11.15 3.40
CA GLY A 246 -10.64 -11.82 2.10
C GLY A 246 -10.12 -10.97 0.95
N SER A 247 -9.73 -9.72 1.19
CA SER A 247 -8.97 -8.91 0.22
C SER A 247 -7.55 -8.69 0.74
N ALA A 248 -6.54 -8.82 -0.13
CA ALA A 248 -5.16 -8.43 0.16
C ALA A 248 -5.01 -6.90 0.16
N ALA A 249 -5.89 -6.20 0.88
CA ALA A 249 -5.73 -4.77 1.11
C ALA A 249 -4.50 -4.58 2.00
N LEU A 250 -3.45 -3.99 1.44
CA LEU A 250 -2.27 -3.57 2.19
C LEU A 250 -2.71 -2.70 3.38
N ALA A 251 -2.42 -3.16 4.59
CA ALA A 251 -2.65 -2.45 5.85
C ALA A 251 -1.45 -1.56 6.25
N SER A 252 -0.67 -1.08 5.29
CA SER A 252 0.59 -0.36 5.54
C SER A 252 0.72 0.91 4.71
N SER A 253 0.97 2.03 5.39
CA SER A 253 1.43 3.29 4.81
C SER A 253 2.91 3.17 4.41
N ILE A 254 3.33 3.86 3.36
CA ILE A 254 4.70 3.81 2.86
C ILE A 254 5.37 5.15 3.14
N PHE A 255 6.49 5.13 3.85
CA PHE A 255 7.27 6.33 4.15
C PHE A 255 8.42 6.40 3.16
N ILE A 256 8.33 7.34 2.23
CA ILE A 256 9.36 7.62 1.23
C ILE A 256 10.32 8.62 1.82
N VAL A 257 11.61 8.26 1.82
CA VAL A 257 12.69 9.12 2.28
C VAL A 257 13.49 9.59 1.08
N ALA A 258 13.48 10.89 0.83
CA ALA A 258 14.23 11.53 -0.24
C ALA A 258 15.18 12.60 0.30
N ARG A 259 16.18 12.97 -0.49
CA ARG A 259 17.19 13.96 -0.12
C ARG A 259 17.36 15.03 -1.17
N LYS A 260 17.66 16.25 -0.72
CA LYS A 260 18.12 17.37 -1.55
C LYS A 260 19.60 17.18 -1.86
N VAL A 261 19.91 16.43 -2.91
CA VAL A 261 21.28 16.23 -3.38
C VAL A 261 21.36 16.55 -4.87
N PRO A 262 22.52 16.98 -5.40
CA PRO A 262 22.66 17.26 -6.82
C PRO A 262 22.29 16.05 -7.68
N GLN A 263 21.32 16.24 -8.58
CA GLN A 263 20.99 15.25 -9.60
C GLN A 263 21.95 15.36 -10.78
N GLU A 264 22.33 14.20 -11.31
CA GLU A 264 23.03 14.11 -12.59
C GLU A 264 22.04 14.36 -13.74
N LYS A 265 22.52 14.83 -14.90
CA LYS A 265 21.63 15.25 -15.99
C LYS A 265 20.94 14.07 -16.65
N VAL A 266 21.72 13.13 -17.19
CA VAL A 266 21.22 11.99 -17.97
C VAL A 266 21.92 10.72 -17.51
N GLY A 267 21.14 9.70 -17.18
CA GLY A 267 21.62 8.34 -16.90
C GLY A 267 21.32 7.40 -18.06
N LEU A 268 22.26 6.51 -18.39
CA LEU A 268 22.01 5.45 -19.38
C LEU A 268 21.33 4.26 -18.71
N TYR A 269 20.19 3.82 -19.27
CA TYR A 269 19.35 2.78 -18.67
C TYR A 269 20.10 1.47 -18.36
N PRO A 270 21.00 0.95 -19.21
CA PRO A 270 21.77 -0.25 -18.88
C PRO A 270 22.63 -0.11 -17.61
N HIS A 271 23.14 1.09 -17.31
CA HIS A 271 23.90 1.34 -16.09
C HIS A 271 22.98 1.42 -14.88
N VAL A 272 21.87 2.16 -15.01
CA VAL A 272 20.84 2.26 -13.97
C VAL A 272 20.31 0.87 -13.60
N ARG A 273 20.03 0.02 -14.60
CA ARG A 273 19.54 -1.35 -14.39
C ARG A 273 20.52 -2.21 -13.59
N ARG A 274 21.82 -2.18 -13.93
CA ARG A 274 22.85 -2.92 -13.17
C ARG A 274 22.93 -2.44 -11.72
N GLU A 275 22.81 -1.13 -11.50
CA GLU A 275 22.79 -0.57 -10.15
C GLU A 275 21.54 -1.01 -9.38
N VAL A 276 20.36 -1.02 -10.03
CA VAL A 276 19.11 -1.57 -9.47
C VAL A 276 19.30 -3.02 -9.04
N GLU A 277 19.80 -3.88 -9.92
CA GLU A 277 20.03 -5.30 -9.62
C GLU A 277 20.89 -5.45 -8.36
N ARG A 278 22.01 -4.73 -8.29
CA ARG A 278 22.88 -4.73 -7.11
C ARG A 278 22.15 -4.25 -5.85
N ILE A 279 21.44 -3.12 -5.90
CA ILE A 279 20.72 -2.54 -4.76
C ILE A 279 19.63 -3.50 -4.27
N VAL A 280 18.86 -4.09 -5.18
CA VAL A 280 17.77 -5.02 -4.86
C VAL A 280 18.33 -6.27 -4.20
N TYR A 281 19.36 -6.89 -4.77
CA TYR A 281 19.99 -8.09 -4.17
C TYR A 281 20.55 -7.81 -2.77
N GLU A 282 21.26 -6.70 -2.58
CA GLU A 282 21.80 -6.31 -1.26
C GLU A 282 20.68 -6.06 -0.25
N LYS A 283 19.64 -5.31 -0.65
CA LYS A 283 18.52 -4.94 0.23
C LYS A 283 17.69 -6.17 0.59
N LEU A 284 17.34 -6.99 -0.39
CA LEU A 284 16.55 -8.21 -0.20
C LEU A 284 17.26 -9.16 0.75
N THR A 285 18.54 -9.46 0.51
CA THR A 285 19.34 -10.33 1.39
C THR A 285 19.32 -9.82 2.82
N LYS A 286 19.61 -8.52 3.03
CA LYS A 286 19.65 -7.91 4.36
C LYS A 286 18.29 -7.93 5.08
N LEU A 287 17.19 -7.71 4.37
CA LEU A 287 15.85 -7.72 4.97
C LEU A 287 15.37 -9.13 5.26
N TRP A 288 15.67 -10.08 4.37
CA TRP A 288 15.33 -11.48 4.52
C TRP A 288 16.05 -12.10 5.71
N ASP A 289 17.35 -11.86 5.86
CA ASP A 289 18.16 -12.36 6.98
C ASP A 289 17.73 -11.76 8.33
N LYS A 290 17.13 -10.56 8.31
CA LYS A 290 16.52 -9.93 9.50
C LYS A 290 15.11 -10.43 9.81
N GLY A 291 14.60 -11.41 9.05
CA GLY A 291 13.28 -11.99 9.26
C GLY A 291 12.14 -11.07 8.85
N LEU A 292 12.35 -10.09 7.95
CA LEU A 292 11.23 -9.39 7.32
C LEU A 292 10.49 -10.41 6.44
N ALA A 293 9.44 -10.99 7.03
CA ALA A 293 8.76 -12.13 6.47
C ALA A 293 7.72 -11.75 5.41
N VAL A 294 7.22 -10.53 5.37
CA VAL A 294 6.07 -10.20 4.51
C VAL A 294 6.56 -9.84 3.12
N ALA A 295 6.25 -10.70 2.14
CA ALA A 295 6.67 -10.55 0.75
C ALA A 295 6.34 -9.18 0.14
N THR A 296 5.12 -8.67 0.39
CA THR A 296 4.70 -7.34 -0.09
C THR A 296 5.53 -6.21 0.51
N ASP A 297 5.92 -6.33 1.79
CA ASP A 297 6.74 -5.34 2.48
C ASP A 297 8.19 -5.37 1.94
N LEU A 298 8.71 -6.57 1.62
CA LEU A 298 9.99 -6.74 0.92
C LEU A 298 9.99 -6.07 -0.45
N LEU A 299 8.94 -6.28 -1.25
CA LEU A 299 8.81 -5.66 -2.58
C LEU A 299 8.83 -4.14 -2.50
N ILE A 300 8.03 -3.54 -1.61
CA ILE A 300 7.98 -2.09 -1.42
C ILE A 300 9.34 -1.55 -0.97
N ALA A 301 10.00 -2.21 -0.01
CA ALA A 301 11.29 -1.77 0.49
C ALA A 301 12.39 -1.86 -0.59
N CYS A 302 12.34 -2.87 -1.48
CA CYS A 302 13.26 -3.03 -2.59
C CYS A 302 12.98 -2.02 -3.72
N LEU A 303 11.71 -1.82 -4.09
CA LEU A 303 11.28 -0.78 -5.03
C LEU A 303 11.77 0.60 -4.57
N GLY A 304 11.52 0.94 -3.30
CA GLY A 304 11.98 2.19 -2.69
C GLY A 304 13.49 2.39 -2.72
N ALA A 305 14.26 1.32 -2.50
CA ALA A 305 15.72 1.38 -2.57
C ALA A 305 16.21 1.53 -4.01
N ALA A 306 15.58 0.83 -4.97
CA ALA A 306 15.92 0.89 -6.39
C ALA A 306 15.67 2.27 -7.00
N LEU A 307 14.65 3.00 -6.50
CA LEU A 307 14.38 4.37 -6.93
C LEU A 307 15.58 5.31 -6.77
N LYS A 308 16.53 4.99 -5.89
CA LYS A 308 17.79 5.74 -5.77
C LYS A 308 18.58 5.78 -7.08
N ALA A 309 18.68 4.65 -7.78
CA ALA A 309 19.42 4.57 -9.05
C ALA A 309 18.74 5.39 -10.16
N TYR A 310 17.41 5.50 -10.12
CA TYR A 310 16.62 6.22 -11.12
C TYR A 310 16.53 7.72 -10.84
N THR A 311 16.15 8.10 -9.62
CA THR A 311 15.91 9.50 -9.22
C THR A 311 17.18 10.32 -9.02
N ARG A 312 18.36 9.67 -9.01
CA ARG A 312 19.67 10.33 -9.07
C ARG A 312 19.86 11.13 -10.37
N TYR A 313 19.15 10.76 -11.43
CA TYR A 313 19.20 11.43 -12.73
C TYR A 313 17.93 12.25 -12.95
N ARG A 314 18.06 13.42 -13.57
CA ARG A 314 16.89 14.18 -14.04
C ARG A 314 16.11 13.42 -15.11
N ARG A 315 16.83 12.70 -15.98
CA ARG A 315 16.26 11.82 -17.00
C ARG A 315 17.11 10.57 -17.16
N VAL A 316 16.45 9.45 -17.46
CA VAL A 316 17.13 8.19 -17.80
C VAL A 316 16.74 7.80 -19.21
N GLU A 317 17.73 7.45 -20.04
CA GLU A 317 17.54 7.18 -21.47
C GLU A 317 18.06 5.81 -21.87
N MET A 318 17.38 5.22 -22.84
CA MET A 318 17.90 4.08 -23.60
C MET A 318 19.10 4.52 -24.45
N PRO A 319 19.99 3.60 -24.88
CA PRO A 319 21.05 3.92 -25.83
C PRO A 319 20.55 4.53 -27.16
N SER A 320 19.27 4.33 -27.50
CA SER A 320 18.58 4.96 -28.62
C SER A 320 18.23 6.45 -28.42
N GLY A 321 18.41 6.99 -27.20
CA GLY A 321 18.01 8.36 -26.81
C GLY A 321 16.56 8.50 -26.34
N GLU A 322 15.79 7.40 -26.33
CA GLU A 322 14.41 7.40 -25.81
C GLU A 322 14.40 7.47 -24.28
N GLU A 323 13.58 8.35 -23.70
CA GLU A 323 13.41 8.43 -22.25
C GLU A 323 12.71 7.18 -21.71
N VAL A 324 13.24 6.63 -20.61
CA VAL A 324 12.60 5.53 -19.88
C VAL A 324 11.62 6.11 -18.87
N PRO A 325 10.29 5.93 -19.04
CA PRO A 325 9.31 6.43 -18.10
C PRO A 325 9.36 5.68 -16.77
N ALA A 326 8.90 6.32 -15.68
CA ALA A 326 8.93 5.74 -14.35
C ALA A 326 8.07 4.47 -14.25
N THR A 327 6.95 4.38 -14.99
CA THR A 327 6.16 3.15 -15.13
C THR A 327 6.97 1.95 -15.59
N ARG A 328 7.71 2.11 -16.70
CA ARG A 328 8.57 1.06 -17.24
C ARG A 328 9.68 0.71 -16.26
N PHE A 329 10.31 1.71 -15.66
CA PHE A 329 11.35 1.49 -14.64
C PHE A 329 10.82 0.65 -13.47
N LEU A 330 9.65 0.97 -12.93
CA LEU A 330 9.04 0.25 -11.82
C LEU A 330 8.71 -1.20 -12.17
N GLN A 331 8.19 -1.45 -13.38
CA GLN A 331 7.93 -2.81 -13.88
C GLN A 331 9.22 -3.63 -13.97
N ASP A 332 10.29 -3.03 -14.48
CA ASP A 332 11.59 -3.71 -14.58
C ASP A 332 12.18 -4.00 -13.19
N VAL A 333 12.06 -3.07 -12.23
CA VAL A 333 12.48 -3.30 -10.83
C VAL A 333 11.66 -4.41 -10.18
N GLU A 334 10.34 -4.41 -10.37
CA GLU A 334 9.47 -5.47 -9.85
C GLU A 334 9.89 -6.84 -10.39
N GLY A 335 10.24 -6.93 -11.67
CA GLY A 335 10.83 -8.13 -12.26
C GLY A 335 12.12 -8.58 -11.58
N VAL A 336 13.07 -7.65 -11.37
CA VAL A 336 14.32 -7.94 -10.66
C VAL A 336 14.06 -8.45 -9.23
N VAL A 337 13.09 -7.86 -8.52
CA VAL A 337 12.69 -8.33 -7.18
C VAL A 337 12.07 -9.73 -7.25
N GLN A 338 11.15 -9.96 -8.19
CA GLN A 338 10.52 -11.26 -8.38
C GLN A 338 11.56 -12.34 -8.69
N ASP A 339 12.50 -12.08 -9.60
CA ASP A 339 13.58 -13.01 -9.93
C ASP A 339 14.47 -13.32 -8.72
N ALA A 340 14.85 -12.29 -7.96
CA ALA A 340 15.67 -12.45 -6.75
C ALA A 340 14.94 -13.25 -5.66
N VAL A 341 13.64 -12.98 -5.43
CA VAL A 341 12.79 -13.75 -4.51
C VAL A 341 12.67 -15.19 -4.98
N LEU A 342 12.37 -15.41 -6.26
CA LEU A 342 12.20 -16.74 -6.81
C LEU A 342 13.49 -17.56 -6.69
N ALA A 343 14.63 -16.99 -7.08
CA ALA A 343 15.94 -17.62 -6.93
C ALA A 343 16.23 -18.00 -5.47
N ARG A 344 15.85 -17.16 -4.50
CA ARG A 344 16.00 -17.48 -3.08
C ARG A 344 15.09 -18.62 -2.64
N LEU A 345 13.85 -18.65 -3.12
CA LEU A 345 12.88 -19.72 -2.81
C LEU A 345 13.33 -21.07 -3.37
N VAL A 346 13.83 -21.10 -4.61
CA VAL A 346 14.20 -22.35 -5.31
C VAL A 346 15.66 -22.75 -5.10
N GLY A 347 16.44 -22.00 -4.32
CA GLY A 347 17.82 -22.34 -3.97
C GLY A 347 18.88 -21.96 -5.01
N GLY A 348 18.58 -21.05 -5.93
CA GLY A 348 19.54 -20.46 -6.88
C GLY A 348 18.97 -20.14 -8.26
N GLU A 349 19.66 -19.29 -9.03
CA GLU A 349 19.25 -18.90 -10.39
C GLU A 349 19.25 -20.07 -11.39
N ALA A 350 20.10 -21.07 -11.18
CA ALA A 350 20.15 -22.25 -12.04
C ALA A 350 18.84 -23.04 -11.96
N GLN A 351 18.28 -23.20 -10.76
CA GLN A 351 17.03 -23.88 -10.51
C GLN A 351 15.82 -23.10 -11.06
N VAL A 352 15.88 -21.77 -11.07
CA VAL A 352 14.82 -20.95 -11.68
C VAL A 352 14.64 -21.31 -13.16
N LYS A 353 15.76 -21.50 -13.88
CA LYS A 353 15.74 -21.82 -15.31
C LYS A 353 15.08 -23.18 -15.62
N GLU A 354 15.05 -24.10 -14.67
CA GLU A 354 14.39 -25.39 -14.81
C GLU A 354 12.86 -25.32 -14.70
N LEU A 355 12.31 -24.23 -14.16
CA LEU A 355 10.88 -24.04 -14.01
C LEU A 355 10.28 -23.36 -15.25
N ASP A 356 9.12 -23.86 -15.71
CA ASP A 356 8.32 -23.19 -16.75
C ASP A 356 7.66 -21.90 -16.23
N LEU A 357 7.33 -20.97 -17.13
CA LEU A 357 6.82 -19.64 -16.75
C LEU A 357 5.52 -19.70 -15.92
N PRO A 358 4.49 -20.52 -16.25
CA PRO A 358 3.33 -20.70 -15.38
C PRO A 358 3.69 -21.17 -13.97
N THR A 359 4.64 -22.11 -13.83
CA THR A 359 5.10 -22.60 -12.52
C THR A 359 5.83 -21.51 -11.74
N ARG A 360 6.68 -20.70 -12.38
CA ARG A 360 7.35 -19.56 -11.73
C ARG A 360 6.34 -18.55 -11.20
N LEU A 361 5.38 -18.15 -12.04
CA LEU A 361 4.32 -17.23 -11.64
C LEU A 361 3.49 -17.82 -10.49
N TYR A 362 3.19 -19.12 -10.53
CA TYR A 362 2.48 -19.79 -9.44
C TYR A 362 3.24 -19.64 -8.13
N VAL A 363 4.53 -20.01 -8.08
CA VAL A 363 5.35 -19.92 -6.87
C VAL A 363 5.39 -18.48 -6.34
N LEU A 364 5.62 -17.50 -7.22
CA LEU A 364 5.66 -16.08 -6.85
C LEU A 364 4.30 -15.60 -6.34
N TRP A 365 3.21 -15.88 -7.05
CA TRP A 365 1.87 -15.45 -6.65
C TRP A 365 1.46 -16.08 -5.31
N ARG A 366 1.80 -17.35 -5.08
CA ARG A 366 1.60 -18.03 -3.79
C ARG A 366 2.36 -17.32 -2.67
N HIS A 367 3.58 -16.86 -2.93
CA HIS A 367 4.42 -16.15 -1.97
C HIS A 367 3.91 -14.74 -1.66
N PHE A 368 3.53 -13.96 -2.67
CA PHE A 368 3.10 -12.58 -2.50
C PHE A 368 1.65 -12.44 -2.02
N TYR A 369 0.75 -13.29 -2.50
CA TYR A 369 -0.69 -13.11 -2.34
C TYR A 369 -1.42 -14.34 -1.78
N GLY A 370 -0.78 -15.50 -1.71
CA GLY A 370 -1.40 -16.73 -1.26
C GLY A 370 -2.66 -17.07 -2.08
N ARG A 371 -3.82 -17.13 -1.42
CA ARG A 371 -5.14 -17.33 -2.06
C ARG A 371 -6.02 -16.08 -2.15
N ALA A 372 -5.47 -14.90 -1.87
CA ALA A 372 -6.26 -13.68 -1.90
C ALA A 372 -6.77 -13.38 -3.32
N TRP A 373 -7.95 -12.76 -3.41
CA TRP A 373 -8.41 -12.13 -4.64
C TRP A 373 -7.67 -10.81 -4.83
N ILE A 374 -7.14 -10.62 -6.04
CA ILE A 374 -6.37 -9.45 -6.45
C ILE A 374 -7.11 -8.73 -7.56
N GLU A 375 -7.12 -7.39 -7.54
CA GLU A 375 -7.68 -6.59 -8.63
C GLU A 375 -6.88 -6.76 -9.92
N ALA A 376 -7.57 -6.60 -11.06
CA ALA A 376 -6.99 -6.84 -12.38
C ALA A 376 -5.75 -6.01 -12.68
N GLY A 377 -5.75 -4.74 -12.26
CA GLY A 377 -4.59 -3.86 -12.47
C GLY A 377 -3.32 -4.41 -11.82
N ASP A 378 -3.42 -4.81 -10.55
CA ASP A 378 -2.27 -5.33 -9.79
C ASP A 378 -1.84 -6.70 -10.33
N ALA A 379 -2.79 -7.56 -10.70
CA ALA A 379 -2.50 -8.86 -11.31
C ALA A 379 -1.74 -8.73 -12.64
N ILE A 380 -2.16 -7.81 -13.50
CA ILE A 380 -1.54 -7.57 -14.82
C ILE A 380 -0.10 -7.07 -14.63
N VAL A 381 0.09 -6.10 -13.74
CA VAL A 381 1.42 -5.59 -13.41
C VAL A 381 2.31 -6.70 -12.89
N PHE A 382 1.81 -7.52 -11.96
CA PHE A 382 2.57 -8.60 -11.35
C PHE A 382 2.97 -9.68 -12.36
N ALA A 383 2.11 -10.00 -13.33
CA ALA A 383 2.39 -11.01 -14.35
C ALA A 383 3.28 -10.51 -15.49
N TYR A 384 3.37 -9.19 -15.69
CA TYR A 384 4.11 -8.58 -16.80
C TYR A 384 5.60 -9.00 -16.83
N PRO A 385 6.37 -8.93 -15.72
CA PRO A 385 7.78 -9.35 -15.72
C PRO A 385 7.97 -10.85 -15.99
N SER A 386 6.98 -11.67 -15.61
CA SER A 386 7.01 -13.11 -15.84
C SER A 386 6.72 -13.50 -17.30
N ASN A 387 6.31 -12.54 -18.14
CA ASN A 387 5.93 -12.73 -19.54
C ASN A 387 4.85 -13.82 -19.72
N VAL A 388 3.87 -13.83 -18.82
CA VAL A 388 2.73 -14.74 -18.85
C VAL A 388 1.44 -13.98 -19.11
N GLU A 389 0.61 -14.50 -20.02
CA GLU A 389 -0.71 -13.94 -20.30
C GLU A 389 -1.72 -14.38 -19.22
N LEU A 390 -2.46 -13.43 -18.64
CA LEU A 390 -3.49 -13.77 -17.65
C LEU A 390 -4.77 -14.28 -18.32
N ASP A 391 -5.23 -13.56 -19.33
CA ASP A 391 -6.43 -13.86 -20.11
C ASP A 391 -6.07 -14.28 -21.54
N GLY A 392 -7.07 -14.61 -22.36
CA GLY A 392 -6.84 -15.01 -23.76
C GLY A 392 -6.75 -16.52 -23.97
N PRO A 393 -6.57 -16.98 -25.22
CA PRO A 393 -6.55 -18.42 -25.53
C PRO A 393 -5.42 -19.18 -24.82
N SER A 394 -4.26 -18.55 -24.68
CA SER A 394 -3.09 -19.08 -23.97
C SER A 394 -2.96 -18.54 -22.55
N GLY A 395 -3.96 -17.79 -22.07
CA GLY A 395 -3.94 -17.19 -20.75
C GLY A 395 -4.11 -18.19 -19.61
N LEU A 396 -3.62 -17.84 -18.43
CA LEU A 396 -3.75 -18.67 -17.23
C LEU A 396 -5.19 -18.88 -16.74
N THR A 397 -6.14 -18.05 -17.19
CA THR A 397 -7.58 -18.22 -16.94
C THR A 397 -8.27 -19.14 -17.94
N SER A 398 -7.54 -19.66 -18.95
CA SER A 398 -8.14 -20.38 -20.06
C SER A 398 -8.37 -21.87 -19.79
N GLY A 399 -9.52 -22.37 -20.27
CA GLY A 399 -9.86 -23.80 -20.27
C GLY A 399 -10.21 -24.40 -18.90
N LYS A 400 -10.57 -25.70 -18.91
CA LYS A 400 -10.96 -26.44 -17.70
C LYS A 400 -9.81 -26.60 -16.69
N GLY A 401 -8.57 -26.57 -17.18
CA GLY A 401 -7.36 -26.64 -16.37
C GLY A 401 -6.77 -25.26 -16.02
N ALA A 402 -7.55 -24.17 -16.05
CA ALA A 402 -7.06 -22.84 -15.73
C ALA A 402 -6.31 -22.80 -14.38
N LEU A 403 -5.17 -22.11 -14.34
CA LEU A 403 -4.37 -21.90 -13.14
C LEU A 403 -4.92 -20.76 -12.27
N LEU A 404 -5.52 -19.77 -12.93
CA LEU A 404 -6.18 -18.64 -12.30
C LEU A 404 -7.70 -18.72 -12.46
N GLU A 405 -8.41 -18.35 -11.41
CA GLU A 405 -9.84 -18.05 -11.46
C GLU A 405 -10.03 -16.55 -11.62
N LYS A 406 -10.88 -16.15 -12.57
CA LYS A 406 -11.30 -14.76 -12.77
C LYS A 406 -12.77 -14.58 -12.38
N LYS A 407 -13.05 -13.57 -11.55
CA LYS A 407 -14.41 -13.18 -11.17
C LYS A 407 -14.55 -11.66 -11.26
N GLY A 408 -15.22 -11.19 -12.30
CA GLY A 408 -15.31 -9.74 -12.58
C GLY A 408 -13.92 -9.15 -12.85
N SER A 409 -13.54 -8.12 -12.08
CA SER A 409 -12.24 -7.46 -12.14
C SER A 409 -11.16 -8.12 -11.27
N LYS A 410 -11.36 -9.35 -10.79
CA LYS A 410 -10.47 -9.98 -9.80
C LYS A 410 -9.93 -11.33 -10.25
N TYR A 411 -8.72 -11.64 -9.81
CA TYR A 411 -8.01 -12.91 -10.03
C TYR A 411 -7.61 -13.58 -8.72
N ARG A 412 -7.58 -14.91 -8.71
CA ARG A 412 -7.06 -15.73 -7.61
C ARG A 412 -6.44 -17.01 -8.18
N LEU A 413 -5.45 -17.59 -7.50
CA LEU A 413 -4.96 -18.94 -7.81
C LEU A 413 -5.96 -20.02 -7.45
N ARG A 414 -6.05 -21.01 -8.35
CA ARG A 414 -6.67 -22.30 -8.05
C ARG A 414 -5.66 -23.26 -7.42
N ASP A 415 -6.14 -24.10 -6.53
CA ASP A 415 -5.35 -25.17 -5.91
C ASP A 415 -5.57 -26.54 -6.59
N TYR A 416 -4.91 -27.56 -6.05
CA TYR A 416 -5.01 -28.93 -6.56
C TYR A 416 -6.42 -29.55 -6.43
N GLU A 417 -7.27 -29.13 -5.49
CA GLU A 417 -8.65 -29.64 -5.36
C GLU A 417 -9.51 -29.14 -6.52
N GLU A 418 -9.27 -27.91 -6.96
CA GLU A 418 -10.05 -27.23 -8.01
C GLU A 418 -9.68 -27.68 -9.43
N ARG A 419 -8.46 -28.22 -9.61
CA ARG A 419 -7.92 -28.56 -10.95
C ARG A 419 -7.61 -30.06 -11.10
N GLY A 420 -7.20 -30.72 -10.03
CA GLY A 420 -6.54 -32.02 -10.06
C GLY A 420 -7.42 -33.19 -10.54
N GLU A 421 -8.75 -33.04 -10.54
CA GLU A 421 -9.68 -34.05 -11.07
C GLU A 421 -9.53 -34.22 -12.60
N LEU A 422 -9.11 -33.16 -13.30
CA LEU A 422 -8.96 -33.15 -14.75
C LEU A 422 -7.94 -34.20 -15.21
N GLU A 423 -8.40 -35.17 -16.00
CA GLU A 423 -7.61 -36.37 -16.32
C GLU A 423 -6.34 -36.11 -17.11
N ASP A 424 -6.34 -35.08 -17.96
CA ASP A 424 -5.19 -34.71 -18.78
C ASP A 424 -4.32 -33.60 -18.15
N LEU A 425 -4.60 -33.19 -16.91
CA LEU A 425 -3.75 -32.26 -16.16
C LEU A 425 -2.37 -32.88 -15.92
N GLY A 426 -1.30 -32.15 -16.28
CA GLY A 426 0.07 -32.66 -16.19
C GLY A 426 0.49 -33.63 -17.31
N LEU A 427 -0.37 -33.88 -18.31
CA LEU A 427 -0.06 -34.76 -19.45
C LEU A 427 -0.02 -34.03 -20.80
N LYS A 428 -0.63 -32.86 -20.89
CA LYS A 428 -0.68 -32.05 -22.11
C LYS A 428 -0.19 -30.64 -21.84
N GLY A 429 0.41 -30.04 -22.86
CA GLY A 429 0.72 -28.61 -22.87
C GLY A 429 -0.50 -27.74 -22.64
N ARG A 430 -0.29 -26.65 -21.89
CA ARG A 430 -1.28 -25.61 -21.57
C ARG A 430 -0.60 -24.25 -21.59
N PHE A 431 -1.39 -23.19 -21.67
CA PHE A 431 -0.90 -21.82 -21.60
C PHE A 431 0.12 -21.47 -22.70
N GLY A 432 -0.08 -22.01 -23.91
CA GLY A 432 0.84 -21.85 -25.04
C GLY A 432 2.11 -22.72 -24.98
N LEU A 433 2.27 -23.57 -23.96
CA LEU A 433 3.38 -24.52 -23.87
C LEU A 433 3.08 -25.82 -24.62
N LEU A 434 4.13 -26.42 -25.20
CA LEU A 434 4.07 -27.76 -25.82
C LEU A 434 4.02 -28.86 -24.76
N GLU A 435 4.84 -28.71 -23.71
CA GLU A 435 4.90 -29.62 -22.57
C GLU A 435 3.98 -29.16 -21.43
N ALA A 436 3.56 -30.11 -20.59
CA ALA A 436 2.70 -29.78 -19.45
C ALA A 436 3.47 -28.94 -18.42
N PRO A 437 2.87 -27.85 -17.89
CA PRO A 437 3.46 -27.10 -16.79
C PRO A 437 3.77 -28.01 -15.60
N LEU A 438 4.92 -27.79 -14.93
CA LEU A 438 5.31 -28.62 -13.79
C LEU A 438 4.31 -28.52 -12.64
N ILE A 439 3.70 -27.34 -12.43
CA ILE A 439 2.63 -27.15 -11.44
C ILE A 439 1.39 -28.01 -11.73
N ASP A 440 1.09 -28.28 -13.00
CA ASP A 440 -0.04 -29.13 -13.38
C ASP A 440 0.25 -30.59 -13.03
N VAL A 441 1.50 -31.02 -13.24
CA VAL A 441 1.95 -32.35 -12.82
C VAL A 441 1.82 -32.51 -11.31
N LEU A 442 2.26 -31.52 -10.54
CA LEU A 442 2.16 -31.55 -9.09
C LEU A 442 0.70 -31.57 -8.62
N HIS A 443 -0.16 -30.69 -9.14
CA HIS A 443 -1.58 -30.64 -8.75
C HIS A 443 -2.30 -31.96 -9.06
N ARG A 444 -2.05 -32.56 -10.22
CA ARG A 444 -2.61 -33.87 -10.56
C ARG A 444 -2.09 -34.97 -9.62
N LEU A 445 -0.79 -34.97 -9.31
CA LEU A 445 -0.19 -35.93 -8.40
C LEU A 445 -0.80 -35.84 -6.99
N LEU A 446 -0.94 -34.64 -6.44
CA LEU A 446 -1.55 -34.42 -5.12
C LEU A 446 -3.00 -34.92 -5.09
N TRP A 447 -3.78 -34.64 -6.13
CA TRP A 447 -5.16 -35.09 -6.22
C TRP A 447 -5.28 -36.61 -6.32
N LEU A 448 -4.42 -37.25 -7.13
CA LEU A 448 -4.37 -38.71 -7.25
C LEU A 448 -3.96 -39.36 -5.93
N LEU A 449 -2.99 -38.80 -5.21
CA LEU A 449 -2.60 -39.29 -3.90
C LEU A 449 -3.73 -39.25 -2.87
N GLU A 450 -4.59 -38.24 -2.95
CA GLU A 450 -5.74 -38.11 -2.06
C GLU A 450 -6.90 -39.02 -2.46
N LYS A 451 -7.28 -39.05 -3.74
CA LYS A 451 -8.55 -39.65 -4.21
C LYS A 451 -8.39 -40.99 -4.91
N ARG A 452 -7.28 -41.23 -5.62
CA ARG A 452 -7.09 -42.39 -6.51
C ARG A 452 -5.63 -42.88 -6.52
N ARG A 453 -5.10 -43.26 -5.35
CA ARG A 453 -3.67 -43.60 -5.17
C ARG A 453 -3.16 -44.68 -6.13
N VAL A 454 -4.02 -45.60 -6.55
CA VAL A 454 -3.70 -46.68 -7.50
C VAL A 454 -3.28 -46.17 -8.89
N MET A 455 -3.67 -44.96 -9.28
CA MET A 455 -3.36 -44.37 -10.59
C MET A 455 -2.06 -43.58 -10.61
N VAL A 456 -1.39 -43.42 -9.46
CA VAL A 456 -0.19 -42.56 -9.35
C VAL A 456 0.97 -43.08 -10.19
N ASP A 457 1.26 -44.37 -10.11
CA ASP A 457 2.37 -44.98 -10.86
C ASP A 457 2.12 -44.88 -12.38
N GLU A 458 0.89 -45.11 -12.85
CA GLU A 458 0.52 -44.93 -14.26
C GLU A 458 0.71 -43.48 -14.71
N PHE A 459 0.25 -42.53 -13.90
CA PHE A 459 0.36 -41.11 -14.20
C PHE A 459 1.82 -40.66 -14.30
N LEU A 460 2.68 -41.00 -13.32
CA LEU A 460 4.09 -40.62 -13.33
C LEU A 460 4.85 -41.21 -14.52
N ASN A 461 4.52 -42.45 -14.91
CA ASN A 461 5.11 -43.09 -16.09
C ASN A 461 4.76 -42.38 -17.41
N ARG A 462 3.59 -41.73 -17.46
CA ARG A 462 3.12 -40.96 -18.61
C ARG A 462 3.63 -39.52 -18.60
N ALA A 463 3.55 -38.85 -17.44
CA ALA A 463 3.96 -37.45 -17.27
C ALA A 463 5.48 -37.27 -17.31
N ARG A 464 6.25 -38.27 -16.82
CA ARG A 464 7.72 -38.30 -16.78
C ARG A 464 8.36 -36.98 -16.31
N PRO A 465 7.93 -36.41 -15.16
CA PRO A 465 8.50 -35.16 -14.68
C PRO A 465 9.97 -35.33 -14.30
N ASN A 466 10.74 -34.24 -14.37
CA ASN A 466 12.03 -34.19 -13.72
C ASN A 466 11.82 -34.30 -12.19
N GLU A 467 12.26 -35.41 -11.60
CA GLU A 467 12.06 -35.69 -10.18
C GLU A 467 12.68 -34.63 -9.27
N ALA A 468 13.87 -34.12 -9.62
CA ALA A 468 14.56 -33.13 -8.82
C ALA A 468 13.80 -31.80 -8.81
N THR A 469 13.37 -31.34 -9.99
CA THR A 469 12.62 -30.09 -10.14
C THR A 469 11.21 -30.21 -9.53
N LEU A 470 10.55 -31.36 -9.66
CA LEU A 470 9.25 -31.60 -9.01
C LEU A 470 9.38 -31.63 -7.48
N LYS A 471 10.44 -32.26 -6.95
CA LYS A 471 10.73 -32.28 -5.51
C LYS A 471 10.97 -30.88 -4.99
N LEU A 472 11.75 -30.10 -5.73
CA LEU A 472 12.02 -28.71 -5.40
C LEU A 472 10.73 -27.88 -5.36
N LEU A 473 9.88 -27.97 -6.38
CA LEU A 473 8.59 -27.28 -6.39
C LEU A 473 7.74 -27.65 -5.16
N ALA A 474 7.64 -28.94 -4.84
CA ALA A 474 6.93 -29.40 -3.65
C ALA A 474 7.55 -28.86 -2.35
N GLN A 475 8.88 -28.84 -2.24
CA GLN A 475 9.60 -28.28 -1.08
C GLN A 475 9.32 -26.79 -0.91
N VAL A 476 9.32 -26.00 -1.99
CA VAL A 476 9.00 -24.57 -1.95
C VAL A 476 7.57 -24.34 -1.48
N LEU A 477 6.62 -25.13 -1.99
CA LEU A 477 5.21 -25.01 -1.59
C LEU A 477 4.94 -25.51 -0.17
N ALA A 478 5.74 -26.46 0.35
CA ALA A 478 5.67 -26.91 1.74
C ALA A 478 6.37 -25.96 2.72
N GLY A 479 7.48 -25.35 2.30
CA GLY A 479 8.36 -24.49 3.08
C GLY A 479 7.83 -23.09 3.33
N GLY A 480 6.66 -22.74 2.77
CA GLY A 480 5.94 -21.48 3.03
C GLY A 480 5.35 -21.36 4.44
N LEU A 481 6.08 -21.80 5.46
CA LEU A 481 5.70 -21.70 6.85
C LEU A 481 5.78 -20.25 7.32
N GLN A 482 4.59 -19.70 7.64
CA GLN A 482 4.33 -18.54 8.47
C GLN A 482 5.03 -17.24 8.07
N GLN A 483 4.41 -16.51 7.15
CA GLN A 483 4.79 -15.13 6.86
C GLN A 483 3.56 -14.22 6.93
N GLY A 484 3.47 -13.39 7.96
CA GLY A 484 2.58 -12.22 7.99
C GLY A 484 1.08 -12.44 8.27
N GLY A 485 0.62 -13.65 8.60
CA GLY A 485 -0.79 -13.92 8.93
C GLY A 485 -1.71 -14.19 7.73
N LEU A 486 -1.18 -14.19 6.50
CA LEU A 486 -1.88 -14.67 5.30
C LEU A 486 -1.80 -16.20 5.22
N LYS A 487 -2.93 -16.87 4.94
CA LYS A 487 -2.90 -18.31 4.63
C LYS A 487 -2.20 -18.51 3.29
N PHE A 488 -0.98 -19.06 3.35
CA PHE A 488 -0.19 -19.41 2.18
C PHE A 488 -1.04 -20.28 1.26
N THR A 489 -1.53 -21.45 1.70
CA THR A 489 -2.47 -22.33 0.96
C THR A 489 -3.63 -22.85 1.85
N THR A 490 -4.47 -23.76 1.35
CA THR A 490 -5.39 -24.57 2.15
C THR A 490 -4.62 -25.51 3.05
N ASP A 491 -5.15 -25.73 4.26
CA ASP A 491 -4.56 -26.68 5.22
C ASP A 491 -4.47 -28.09 4.60
N LYS A 492 -5.36 -28.41 3.66
CA LYS A 492 -5.34 -29.64 2.87
C LYS A 492 -4.19 -29.71 1.87
N GLU A 493 -3.98 -28.70 1.02
CA GLU A 493 -2.86 -28.69 0.07
C GLU A 493 -1.53 -28.75 0.83
N GLN A 494 -1.41 -28.01 1.93
CA GLN A 494 -0.22 -28.05 2.78
C GLN A 494 0.03 -29.46 3.33
N SER A 495 -0.99 -30.10 3.89
CA SER A 495 -0.92 -31.48 4.38
C SER A 495 -0.54 -32.47 3.27
N MET A 496 -1.13 -32.33 2.08
CA MET A 496 -0.87 -33.22 0.95
C MET A 496 0.54 -33.07 0.40
N VAL A 497 1.06 -31.84 0.27
CA VAL A 497 2.43 -31.61 -0.16
C VAL A 497 3.43 -32.15 0.88
N GLN A 498 3.17 -31.93 2.18
CA GLN A 498 4.00 -32.53 3.23
C GLN A 498 4.00 -34.06 3.16
N ARG A 499 2.83 -34.67 2.98
CA ARG A 499 2.70 -36.12 2.82
C ARG A 499 3.46 -36.64 1.60
N LEU A 500 3.40 -35.94 0.48
CA LEU A 500 4.17 -36.27 -0.72
C LEU A 500 5.68 -36.23 -0.43
N LEU A 501 6.16 -35.18 0.25
CA LEU A 501 7.58 -35.03 0.60
C LEU A 501 8.07 -36.09 1.59
N THR A 502 7.28 -36.41 2.62
CA THR A 502 7.63 -37.45 3.61
C THR A 502 7.74 -38.83 2.97
N ASN A 503 6.91 -39.12 1.97
CA ASN A 503 6.87 -40.42 1.28
C ASN A 503 7.46 -40.34 -0.13
N TRP A 504 8.40 -39.42 -0.37
CA TRP A 504 8.86 -39.10 -1.72
C TRP A 504 9.43 -40.31 -2.47
N ASP A 505 10.31 -41.07 -1.82
CA ASP A 505 10.99 -42.19 -2.46
C ASP A 505 10.04 -43.36 -2.76
N ASP A 506 8.98 -43.52 -1.96
CA ASP A 506 7.95 -44.54 -2.17
C ASP A 506 6.95 -44.17 -3.27
N ILE A 507 6.72 -42.88 -3.50
CA ILE A 507 5.72 -42.37 -4.45
C ILE A 507 6.34 -42.05 -5.80
N VAL A 508 7.47 -41.34 -5.81
CA VAL A 508 8.10 -40.76 -7.01
C VAL A 508 9.47 -41.39 -7.29
N GLY A 509 10.23 -41.75 -6.26
CA GLY A 509 11.62 -42.20 -6.39
C GLY A 509 11.80 -43.39 -7.34
N ARG A 510 12.88 -43.36 -8.15
CA ARG A 510 13.24 -44.36 -9.18
C ARG A 510 13.30 -45.82 -8.74
N GLY A 511 13.22 -46.12 -7.44
CA GLY A 511 13.22 -47.48 -6.90
C GLY A 511 12.06 -48.39 -7.35
N LYS A 512 11.02 -47.84 -7.99
CA LYS A 512 9.88 -48.61 -8.52
C LYS A 512 9.95 -48.93 -10.01
N LEU A 513 10.64 -48.15 -10.83
CA LEU A 513 10.69 -48.34 -12.30
C LEU A 513 11.45 -49.61 -12.72
N PHE A 514 12.22 -50.22 -11.81
CA PHE A 514 12.95 -51.48 -12.02
C PHE A 514 12.48 -52.63 -11.11
N ARG A 515 11.36 -52.48 -10.39
CA ARG A 515 10.71 -53.56 -9.65
C ARG A 515 9.38 -53.94 -10.30
N ARG A 516 9.43 -54.45 -11.53
CA ARG A 516 8.46 -55.40 -12.08
C ARG A 516 9.05 -56.17 -13.23
#